data_AF-A0A9D5MMQ8-F1
#
_entry.id   AF-A0A9D5MMQ8-F1
#
_cell.length_a   1.000
_cell.length_b   1.000
_cell.length_c   1.000
_cell.angle_alpha   90.00
_cell.angle_beta   90.00
_cell.angle_gamma   90.00
#
_symmetry.space_group_name_H-M   'P 1'
#
loop_
_entity.id
_entity.type
_entity.pdbx_description
1 polymer ?
#
loop_
_entity_poly.entity_id
_entity_poly.type
_entity_poly.pdbx_seq_one_letter_code
_entity_poly.pdbx_strand_id
1 'polypeptide(L)'
;MNKVLSCILSFLPAVLIFSSLLVFFACYMIFGEGTMTAFETILAFLIIGVEFIGVILTFVIMIWYIVKVFKNPELSTGMKILWCFLLYSFNLFIYPVFWFIYIRNE
;
A
#
# COMPACT_ATOMS: atom_id res chain seq x y z
N MET A 1 -9.39 14.26 -9.03
CA MET A 1 -7.99 14.00 -8.63
C MET A 1 -7.16 13.92 -9.89
N ASN A 2 -5.94 14.47 -9.89
CA ASN A 2 -5.06 14.41 -11.08
C ASN A 2 -4.72 12.95 -11.42
N LYS A 3 -4.73 12.59 -12.71
CA LYS A 3 -4.40 11.24 -13.20
C LYS A 3 -3.01 10.82 -12.77
N VAL A 4 -2.05 11.75 -12.82
CA VAL A 4 -0.66 11.54 -12.41
C VAL A 4 -0.56 11.20 -10.93
N LEU A 5 -1.31 11.92 -10.08
CA LEU A 5 -1.34 11.64 -8.65
C LEU A 5 -1.92 10.25 -8.37
N SER A 6 -2.97 9.85 -9.09
CA SER A 6 -3.59 8.52 -8.95
C SER A 6 -2.64 7.40 -9.39
N CYS A 7 -1.80 7.66 -10.41
CA CYS A 7 -0.74 6.75 -10.84
C CYS A 7 0.29 6.54 -9.74
N ILE A 8 0.81 7.62 -9.15
CA ILE A 8 1.77 7.54 -8.05
C ILE A 8 1.18 6.78 -6.87
N LEU A 9 -0.08 7.08 -6.50
CA LEU A 9 -0.79 6.38 -5.43
C LEU A 9 -1.04 4.89 -5.72
N SER A 10 -1.05 4.48 -7.00
CA SER A 10 -1.19 3.07 -7.38
C SER A 10 0.05 2.24 -7.00
N PHE A 11 1.24 2.85 -7.04
CA PHE A 11 2.49 2.20 -6.68
C PHE A 11 2.83 2.31 -5.19
N LEU A 12 2.20 3.26 -4.48
CA LEU A 12 2.55 3.54 -3.09
C LEU A 12 2.44 2.31 -2.18
N PRO A 13 1.41 1.45 -2.26
CA PRO A 13 1.35 0.23 -1.45
C PRO A 13 2.48 -0.75 -1.72
N ALA A 14 2.93 -0.86 -2.98
CA ALA A 14 4.09 -1.69 -3.32
C ALA A 14 5.34 -1.14 -2.63
N VAL A 15 5.59 0.17 -2.74
CA VAL A 15 6.72 0.83 -2.10
C VAL A 15 6.70 0.64 -0.58
N LEU A 16 5.53 0.80 0.04
CA LEU A 16 5.36 0.64 1.49
C LEU A 16 5.57 -0.81 1.93
N ILE A 17 5.06 -1.80 1.20
CA ILE A 17 5.30 -3.23 1.53
C ILE A 17 6.81 -3.54 1.45
N PHE A 18 7.49 -3.08 0.41
CA PHE A 18 8.94 -3.30 0.29
C PHE A 18 9.73 -2.55 1.36
N SER A 19 9.35 -1.31 1.72
CA SER A 19 10.00 -0.59 2.82
C SER A 19 9.79 -1.29 4.15
N SER A 20 8.58 -1.75 4.45
CA SER A 20 8.28 -2.51 5.67
C SER A 20 9.11 -3.79 5.76
N LEU A 21 9.30 -4.53 4.66
CA LEU A 21 10.15 -5.72 4.63
C LEU A 21 11.61 -5.36 4.93
N LEU A 22 12.15 -4.31 4.31
CA LEU A 22 13.53 -3.86 4.55
C LEU A 22 13.73 -3.42 5.99
N VAL A 23 12.79 -2.65 6.55
CA VAL A 23 12.79 -2.24 7.95
C VAL A 23 12.74 -3.46 8.86
N PHE A 24 11.87 -4.43 8.58
CA PHE A 24 11.77 -5.66 9.36
C PHE A 24 13.10 -6.42 9.40
N PHE A 25 13.74 -6.60 8.24
CA PHE A 25 15.07 -7.24 8.18
C PHE A 25 16.14 -6.45 8.91
N ALA A 26 16.17 -5.12 8.75
CA ALA A 26 17.12 -4.26 9.45
C ALA A 26 16.95 -4.35 10.97
N CYS A 27 15.71 -4.29 11.46
CA CYS A 27 15.40 -4.51 12.86
C CYS A 27 15.85 -5.89 13.31
N TYR A 28 15.50 -6.97 12.60
CA TYR A 28 15.89 -8.32 12.96
C TYR A 28 17.42 -8.47 13.14
N MET A 29 18.21 -7.89 12.23
CA MET A 29 19.68 -7.92 12.32
C MET A 29 20.19 -7.15 13.55
N ILE A 30 19.63 -5.98 13.85
CA ILE A 30 20.04 -5.14 14.98
C ILE A 30 19.63 -5.76 16.33
N PHE A 31 18.41 -6.29 16.45
CA PHE A 31 17.91 -6.91 17.68
C PHE A 31 18.57 -8.27 17.96
N GLY A 32 19.17 -8.92 16.95
CA GLY A 32 19.82 -10.22 17.09
C GLY A 32 21.15 -10.20 17.86
N GLU A 33 21.82 -9.04 17.94
CA GLU A 33 23.17 -8.93 18.54
C GLU A 33 23.16 -8.60 20.05
N GLY A 34 21.99 -8.45 20.67
CA GLY A 34 21.83 -8.53 22.13
C GLY A 34 22.15 -7.28 22.95
N THR A 35 22.63 -6.18 22.36
CA THR A 35 22.77 -4.88 23.06
C THR A 35 22.41 -3.71 22.16
N MET A 36 21.23 -3.11 22.39
CA MET A 36 20.88 -1.83 21.76
C MET A 36 21.13 -0.67 22.71
N THR A 37 21.67 0.41 22.16
CA THR A 37 21.74 1.70 22.82
C THR A 37 20.34 2.32 22.96
N ALA A 38 20.20 3.26 23.89
CA ALA A 38 18.95 4.03 24.04
C ALA A 38 18.57 4.77 22.74
N PHE A 39 19.57 5.26 21.99
CA PHE A 39 19.35 5.95 20.72
C PHE A 39 18.76 5.02 19.65
N GLU A 40 19.33 3.83 19.47
CA GLU A 40 18.84 2.85 18.48
C GLU A 40 17.42 2.38 18.82
N THR A 41 17.11 2.25 20.11
CA THR A 41 15.76 1.90 20.57
C THR A 41 14.75 2.97 20.18
N ILE A 42 15.05 4.25 20.42
CA ILE A 42 14.18 5.38 20.03
C ILE A 42 14.00 5.42 18.52
N LEU A 43 15.08 5.24 17.77
CA LEU A 43 15.04 5.23 16.31
C LEU A 43 14.15 4.09 15.77
N ALA A 44 14.25 2.89 16.36
CA ALA A 44 13.39 1.76 15.99
C ALA A 44 11.91 2.07 16.23
N PHE A 45 11.54 2.68 17.36
CA PHE A 45 10.16 3.10 17.62
C PHE A 45 9.66 4.13 16.62
N LEU A 46 10.48 5.11 16.25
CA LEU A 46 10.12 6.11 15.24
C LEU A 46 9.88 5.46 13.87
N ILE A 47 10.76 4.56 13.46
CA ILE A 47 10.62 3.84 12.19
C ILE A 47 9.34 3.00 12.19
N ILE A 48 9.08 2.22 13.24
CA ILE A 48 7.85 1.43 13.38
C ILE A 48 6.61 2.34 13.34
N GLY A 49 6.67 3.50 13.99
CA GLY A 49 5.58 4.49 13.96
C GLY A 49 5.29 5.02 12.55
N VAL A 50 6.33 5.31 11.76
CA VAL A 50 6.20 5.73 10.36
C VAL A 50 5.59 4.62 9.50
N GLU A 51 6.05 3.38 9.68
CA GLU A 51 5.49 2.21 8.97
C GLU A 51 4.01 2.00 9.30
N PHE A 52 3.60 2.21 10.56
CA PHE A 52 2.19 2.14 10.96
C PHE A 52 1.32 3.17 10.22
N ILE A 53 1.83 4.40 10.06
CA ILE A 53 1.16 5.43 9.24
C ILE A 53 1.05 4.97 7.78
N GLY A 54 2.09 4.34 7.24
CA GLY A 54 2.09 3.73 5.91
C GLY A 54 1.00 2.68 5.73
N VAL A 55 0.79 1.82 6.73
CA VAL A 55 -0.29 0.82 6.73
C VAL A 55 -1.66 1.51 6.66
N ILE A 56 -1.91 2.52 7.51
CA ILE A 56 -3.16 3.28 7.48
C ILE A 56 -3.39 3.91 6.10
N LEU A 57 -2.34 4.51 5.52
CA LEU A 57 -2.43 5.12 4.20
C LEU A 57 -2.76 4.09 3.10
N THR A 58 -2.21 2.89 3.19
CA THR A 58 -2.52 1.78 2.28
C THR A 58 -3.99 1.37 2.37
N PHE A 59 -4.56 1.31 3.58
CA PHE A 59 -5.99 1.07 3.78
C PHE A 59 -6.86 2.18 3.17
N VAL A 60 -6.48 3.44 3.34
CA VAL A 60 -7.19 4.58 2.73
C VAL A 60 -7.17 4.48 1.20
N ILE A 61 -6.02 4.15 0.60
CA ILE A 61 -5.89 3.95 -0.85
C ILE A 61 -6.74 2.78 -1.31
N MET A 62 -6.75 1.67 -0.57
CA MET A 62 -7.59 0.50 -0.88
C MET A 62 -9.07 0.88 -0.94
N ILE A 63 -9.59 1.55 0.09
CA ILE A 63 -10.98 2.00 0.14
C ILE A 63 -11.27 2.94 -1.04
N TRP A 64 -10.35 3.84 -1.35
CA TRP A 64 -10.48 4.75 -2.49
C TRP A 64 -10.59 4.00 -3.84
N TYR A 65 -9.75 2.99 -4.08
CA TYR A 65 -9.83 2.14 -5.27
C TYR A 65 -11.12 1.32 -5.32
N ILE A 66 -11.58 0.77 -4.19
CA ILE A 66 -12.86 0.05 -4.10
C ILE A 66 -14.03 0.98 -4.47
N VAL A 67 -14.06 2.21 -3.96
CA VAL A 67 -15.09 3.19 -4.32
C VAL A 67 -15.05 3.48 -5.83
N LYS A 68 -13.85 3.57 -6.43
CA LYS A 68 -13.69 3.72 -7.89
C LYS A 68 -14.23 2.53 -8.68
N VAL A 69 -13.99 1.30 -8.23
CA VAL A 69 -14.58 0.08 -8.82
C VAL A 69 -16.11 0.17 -8.84
N PHE A 70 -16.74 0.53 -7.73
CA PHE A 70 -18.20 0.60 -7.66
C PHE A 70 -18.82 1.74 -8.47
N LYS A 71 -18.09 2.85 -8.61
CA LYS A 71 -18.50 4.00 -9.43
C LYS A 71 -18.28 3.82 -10.92
N ASN A 72 -17.46 2.84 -11.34
CA ASN A 72 -17.22 2.61 -12.75
C ASN A 72 -18.45 1.93 -13.41
N PRO A 73 -19.05 2.55 -14.45
CA PRO A 73 -20.24 2.02 -15.11
C PRO A 73 -19.95 0.86 -16.08
N GLU A 74 -18.71 0.69 -16.52
CA GLU A 74 -18.30 -0.38 -17.46
C GLU A 74 -18.20 -1.74 -16.78
N LEU A 75 -18.10 -1.76 -15.44
CA LEU A 75 -17.99 -2.99 -14.66
C LEU A 75 -19.37 -3.53 -14.30
N SER A 76 -19.64 -4.78 -14.67
CA SER A 76 -20.78 -5.54 -14.15
C SER A 76 -20.63 -5.81 -12.65
N THR A 77 -21.73 -6.10 -11.95
CA THR A 77 -21.71 -6.38 -10.49
C THR A 77 -20.74 -7.51 -10.13
N GLY A 78 -20.71 -8.59 -10.92
CA GLY A 78 -19.76 -9.69 -10.70
C GLY A 78 -18.30 -9.27 -10.85
N MET A 79 -18.00 -8.45 -11.86
CA MET A 79 -16.65 -7.91 -12.07
C MET A 79 -16.25 -6.94 -10.96
N LYS A 80 -17.19 -6.16 -10.41
CA LYS A 80 -16.91 -5.28 -9.26
C LYS A 80 -16.46 -6.07 -8.04
N ILE A 81 -17.12 -7.19 -7.74
CA ILE A 81 -16.75 -8.07 -6.62
C ILE A 81 -15.37 -8.69 -6.87
N LEU A 82 -15.11 -9.20 -8.08
CA LEU A 82 -13.81 -9.74 -8.46
C LEU A 82 -12.69 -8.70 -8.29
N TRP A 83 -12.90 -7.48 -8.75
CA TRP A 83 -11.93 -6.40 -8.58
C TRP A 83 -11.70 -6.05 -7.12
N CYS A 84 -12.75 -5.99 -6.29
CA CYS A 84 -12.56 -5.75 -4.86
C CYS A 84 -11.73 -6.86 -4.20
N PHE A 85 -11.98 -8.12 -4.56
CA PHE A 85 -11.18 -9.25 -4.09
C PHE A 85 -9.72 -9.16 -4.55
N LEU A 86 -9.48 -8.86 -5.83
CA LEU A 86 -8.13 -8.69 -6.37
C LEU A 86 -7.38 -7.52 -5.73
N LEU A 87 -8.06 -6.39 -5.52
CA LEU A 87 -7.50 -5.22 -4.85
C LEU A 87 -7.11 -5.54 -3.40
N TYR A 88 -7.91 -6.33 -2.70
CA TYR A 88 -7.62 -6.73 -1.33
C TYR A 88 -6.46 -7.74 -1.24
N SER A 89 -6.49 -8.80 -2.06
CA SER A 89 -5.54 -9.93 -1.97
C SER A 89 -4.22 -9.70 -2.69
N PHE A 90 -4.21 -8.90 -3.76
CA PHE A 90 -3.04 -8.70 -4.63
C PHE A 90 -2.73 -7.22 -4.83
N ASN A 91 -2.94 -6.41 -3.79
CA ASN A 91 -2.79 -4.94 -3.81
C ASN A 91 -1.51 -4.44 -4.51
N LEU A 92 -0.39 -5.13 -4.31
CA LEU A 92 0.93 -4.76 -4.82
C LEU A 92 0.97 -4.64 -6.35
N PHE A 93 0.23 -5.49 -7.06
CA PHE A 93 0.22 -5.51 -8.53
C PHE A 93 -1.10 -5.02 -9.11
N ILE A 94 -2.21 -5.21 -8.41
CA ILE A 94 -3.53 -4.96 -8.97
C ILE A 94 -3.85 -3.46 -9.01
N TYR A 95 -3.30 -2.65 -8.11
CA TYR A 95 -3.57 -1.20 -8.10
C TYR A 95 -3.08 -0.50 -9.38
N PRO A 96 -1.81 -0.68 -9.83
CA PRO A 96 -1.36 -0.08 -11.08
C PRO A 96 -2.08 -0.66 -12.30
N VAL A 97 -2.44 -1.94 -12.28
CA VAL A 97 -3.23 -2.57 -13.36
C VAL A 97 -4.63 -1.94 -13.45
N PHE A 98 -5.34 -1.80 -12.32
CA PHE A 98 -6.66 -1.18 -12.28
C PHE A 98 -6.59 0.28 -12.74
N TRP A 99 -5.57 1.03 -12.28
CA TRP A 99 -5.36 2.40 -12.70
C TRP A 99 -5.15 2.50 -14.22
N PHE A 100 -4.31 1.64 -14.78
CA PHE A 100 -3.98 1.64 -16.21
C PHE A 100 -5.19 1.33 -17.08
N ILE A 101 -6.01 0.36 -16.68
CA ILE A 101 -7.18 -0.08 -17.45
C ILE A 101 -8.32 0.95 -17.32
N TYR A 102 -8.68 1.36 -16.10
CA TYR A 102 -9.93 2.08 -15.86
C TYR A 102 -9.78 3.55 -15.50
N ILE A 103 -8.65 4.00 -14.94
CA ILE A 103 -8.50 5.38 -14.46
C ILE A 103 -7.72 6.26 -15.44
N ARG A 104 -6.75 5.70 -16.17
CA ARG A 104 -5.91 6.47 -17.09
C ARG A 104 -6.72 7.21 -18.16
N ASN A 105 -7.76 6.57 -18.67
CA ASN A 105 -8.54 7.04 -19.82
C ASN A 105 -9.81 7.80 -19.40
N GLU A 106 -10.24 7.74 -18.13
CA GLU A 106 -11.29 8.60 -17.52
C GLU A 106 -10.88 10.08 -17.58
#